data_AF-A0A7J9IPT0-F1
#
_entry.id   AF-A0A7J9IPT0-F1
#
_cell.length_a   1.000
_cell.length_b   1.000
_cell.length_c   1.000
_cell.angle_alpha   90.00
_cell.angle_beta   90.00
_cell.angle_gamma   90.00
#
_symmetry.space_group_name_H-M   'P 1'
#
loop_
_entity.id
_entity.type
_entity.pdbx_description
1 polymer ?
#
loop_
_entity_poly.entity_id
_entity_poly.type
_entity_poly.pdbx_seq_one_letter_code
_entity_poly.pdbx_strand_id
1 'polypeptide(L)'
;MRQEETYEALVDVLQAAIISCNIEKVGPEVTACSQASPFLSSAITNDVVLRTSNNVSVTMDNSFSPAHTLVQIVCQDHKGLLYDIMRTLKDYNIQISYGRFYLKQGRKCEIDLFITQADGKKIIDPSMQRALSSRLQMELLQPLRVAVVSRGPDTELLVANPVELSSKGRPLVFHDITLALNMLNTCIFLAEIGRHVIGDQEWEVYRVLLDEGASLSTPRRKIEEGVWKLLMGWEQI
;
A
#
# COMPACT_ATOMS: atom_id res chain seq x y z
N MET A 1 18.90 1.19 -19.95
CA MET A 1 19.00 -0.12 -19.26
C MET A 1 17.67 -0.51 -18.62
N ARG A 2 17.23 0.01 -17.46
CA ARG A 2 15.92 -0.39 -16.88
C ARG A 2 14.71 -0.04 -17.75
N GLN A 3 14.76 1.02 -18.54
CA GLN A 3 13.64 1.49 -19.36
C GLN A 3 13.44 0.63 -20.62
N GLU A 4 14.49 0.38 -21.40
CA GLU A 4 14.42 -0.58 -22.52
C GLU A 4 14.01 -1.98 -22.07
N GLU A 5 14.56 -2.51 -20.99
CA GLU A 5 14.20 -3.85 -20.49
C GLU A 5 12.73 -3.93 -20.08
N THR A 6 12.20 -2.86 -19.47
CA THR A 6 10.78 -2.78 -19.10
C THR A 6 9.89 -2.65 -20.34
N TYR A 7 10.35 -1.91 -21.35
CA TYR A 7 9.64 -1.76 -22.63
C TYR A 7 9.55 -3.09 -23.37
N GLU A 8 10.67 -3.80 -23.52
CA GLU A 8 10.72 -5.12 -24.15
C GLU A 8 9.81 -6.13 -23.43
N ALA A 9 9.84 -6.16 -22.10
CA ALA A 9 8.96 -7.03 -21.31
C ALA A 9 7.48 -6.69 -21.49
N LEU A 10 7.13 -5.40 -21.60
CA LEU A 10 5.75 -4.95 -21.85
C LEU A 10 5.28 -5.34 -23.25
N VAL A 11 6.14 -5.20 -24.27
CA VAL A 11 5.84 -5.57 -25.65
C VAL A 11 5.63 -7.08 -25.79
N ASP A 12 6.47 -7.88 -25.13
CA ASP A 12 6.39 -9.34 -25.16
C ASP A 12 5.11 -9.88 -24.50
N VAL A 13 4.68 -9.25 -23.40
CA VAL A 13 3.46 -9.65 -22.67
C VAL A 13 2.18 -9.22 -23.40
N LEU A 14 2.18 -8.05 -24.05
CA LEU A 14 0.96 -7.44 -24.57
C LEU A 14 0.74 -7.66 -26.07
N GLN A 15 1.73 -8.19 -26.79
CA GLN A 15 1.75 -8.70 -28.18
C GLN A 15 0.93 -7.94 -29.25
N ALA A 16 -0.42 -7.91 -29.13
CA ALA A 16 -1.35 -7.33 -30.12
C ALA A 16 -2.30 -6.25 -29.56
N ALA A 17 -2.25 -5.93 -28.25
CA ALA A 17 -3.17 -4.98 -27.61
C ALA A 17 -2.62 -3.54 -27.50
N ILE A 18 -1.36 -3.29 -27.83
CA ILE A 18 -0.73 -1.97 -27.72
C ILE A 18 -0.90 -1.19 -29.03
N ILE A 19 -1.64 -0.07 -28.99
CA ILE A 19 -1.71 0.91 -30.09
C ILE A 19 -0.48 1.84 -30.05
N SER A 20 0.01 2.19 -28.86
CA SER A 20 1.31 2.83 -28.64
C SER A 20 1.71 2.77 -27.15
N CYS A 21 3.00 2.64 -26.85
CA CYS A 21 3.53 2.72 -25.48
C CYS A 21 4.69 3.73 -25.49
N ASN A 22 4.56 4.83 -24.75
CA ASN A 22 5.64 5.79 -24.53
C ASN A 22 6.00 5.75 -23.03
N ILE A 23 7.25 5.44 -22.73
CA ILE A 23 7.79 5.50 -21.38
C ILE A 23 8.71 6.71 -21.36
N GLU A 24 8.34 7.75 -20.63
CA GLU A 24 9.20 8.92 -20.44
C GLU A 24 9.70 8.98 -19.00
N LYS A 25 11.00 9.21 -18.83
CA LYS A 25 11.58 9.45 -17.53
C LYS A 25 11.23 10.88 -17.12
N VAL A 26 10.47 11.01 -16.05
CA VAL A 26 10.05 12.29 -15.49
C VAL A 26 11.27 13.20 -15.24
N GLY A 27 11.23 14.43 -15.78
CA GLY A 27 12.30 15.42 -15.66
C GLY A 27 12.48 15.94 -14.23
N PRO A 28 13.63 16.56 -13.91
CA PRO A 28 13.94 17.05 -12.56
C PRO A 28 13.00 18.18 -12.07
N GLU A 29 12.17 18.73 -12.94
CA GLU A 29 11.19 19.77 -12.59
C GLU A 29 9.95 19.21 -11.87
N VAL A 30 9.69 17.90 -11.99
CA VAL A 30 8.52 17.21 -11.39
C VAL A 30 8.92 16.38 -10.15
N THR A 31 10.21 16.36 -9.78
CA THR A 31 10.64 15.84 -8.46
C THR A 31 10.24 16.75 -7.29
N ALA A 32 9.69 17.93 -7.56
CA ALA A 32 9.01 18.73 -6.55
C ALA A 32 7.67 18.05 -6.20
N CYS A 33 7.51 17.62 -4.95
CA CYS A 33 6.26 17.10 -4.43
C CYS A 33 5.12 18.06 -4.79
N SER A 34 4.25 17.65 -5.72
CA SER A 34 3.08 18.45 -6.09
C SER A 34 2.12 18.42 -4.91
N GLN A 35 1.74 19.58 -4.39
CA GLN A 35 0.71 19.66 -3.36
C GLN A 35 -0.54 18.93 -3.85
N ALA A 36 -1.06 18.04 -3.02
CA ALA A 36 -2.18 17.19 -3.39
C ALA A 36 -3.39 18.05 -3.79
N SER A 37 -3.99 17.74 -4.95
CA SER A 37 -5.28 18.29 -5.34
C SER A 37 -6.32 18.04 -4.24
N PRO A 38 -7.28 18.95 -3.98
CA PRO A 38 -8.30 18.77 -2.94
C PRO A 38 -9.10 17.46 -3.09
N PHE A 39 -9.20 16.91 -4.31
CA PHE A 39 -9.80 15.59 -4.55
C PHE A 39 -8.93 14.43 -4.04
N LEU A 40 -7.61 14.54 -4.17
CA LEU A 40 -6.66 13.56 -3.60
C LEU A 40 -6.65 13.67 -2.08
N SER A 41 -6.64 14.89 -1.53
CA SER A 41 -6.73 15.10 -0.09
C SER A 41 -8.02 14.51 0.47
N SER A 42 -9.19 14.72 -0.15
CA SER A 42 -10.42 14.07 0.34
C SER A 42 -10.40 12.55 0.15
N ALA A 43 -10.01 12.01 -1.01
CA ALA A 43 -9.94 10.55 -1.20
C ALA A 43 -8.96 9.85 -0.23
N ILE A 44 -7.88 10.53 0.15
CA ILE A 44 -6.87 10.03 1.06
C ILE A 44 -7.22 10.32 2.52
N THR A 45 -7.90 11.43 2.84
CA THR A 45 -8.23 11.82 4.23
C THR A 45 -9.62 11.36 4.66
N ASN A 46 -10.51 11.01 3.73
CA ASN A 46 -11.84 10.53 4.07
C ASN A 46 -11.69 9.25 4.91
N ASP A 47 -12.36 9.25 6.06
CA ASP A 47 -12.75 8.09 6.87
C ASP A 47 -13.69 7.17 6.07
N VAL A 48 -13.24 6.71 4.88
CA VAL A 48 -13.94 5.76 4.04
C VAL A 48 -13.85 4.42 4.72
N VAL A 49 -14.82 4.19 5.61
CA VAL A 49 -15.29 2.93 6.16
C VAL A 49 -14.16 1.93 6.45
N LEU A 50 -13.88 1.76 7.73
CA LEU A 50 -13.19 0.65 8.38
C LEU A 50 -13.61 -0.74 7.79
N ARG A 51 -13.12 -1.09 6.59
CA ARG A 51 -13.46 -2.34 5.88
C ARG A 51 -12.49 -3.47 6.19
N THR A 52 -11.44 -3.19 6.95
CA THR A 52 -10.63 -4.22 7.63
C THR A 52 -11.26 -4.50 8.99
N SER A 53 -11.40 -5.78 9.30
CA SER A 53 -11.83 -6.28 10.61
C SER A 53 -11.20 -5.46 11.74
N ASN A 54 -11.99 -5.01 12.73
CA ASN A 54 -11.56 -4.23 13.92
C ASN A 54 -10.53 -4.94 14.82
N ASN A 55 -9.77 -5.89 14.30
CA ASN A 55 -8.99 -6.86 15.04
C ASN A 55 -7.49 -6.75 14.73
N VAL A 56 -6.98 -5.54 14.49
CA VAL A 56 -5.55 -5.28 14.60
C VAL A 56 -5.25 -4.97 16.06
N SER A 57 -4.47 -5.82 16.72
CA SER A 57 -3.97 -5.57 18.07
C SER A 57 -2.46 -5.58 18.07
N VAL A 58 -1.86 -4.55 18.66
CA VAL A 58 -0.41 -4.44 18.84
C VAL A 58 -0.12 -4.25 20.32
N THR A 59 0.46 -5.26 20.96
CA THR A 59 0.87 -5.22 22.37
C THR A 59 2.38 -5.19 22.48
N MET A 60 2.89 -4.61 23.56
CA MET A 60 4.31 -4.56 23.85
C MET A 60 4.57 -5.09 25.26
N ASP A 61 5.58 -5.93 25.40
CA ASP A 61 5.98 -6.52 26.67
C ASP A 61 7.50 -6.50 26.84
N ASN A 62 7.95 -6.09 28.02
CA ASN A 62 9.36 -6.02 28.42
C ASN A 62 9.74 -7.12 29.44
N SER A 63 8.83 -8.05 29.76
CA SER A 63 9.01 -9.12 30.74
C SER A 63 9.67 -10.38 30.17
N PHE A 64 9.44 -10.70 28.89
CA PHE A 64 9.97 -11.90 28.22
C PHE A 64 11.46 -11.83 27.88
N SER A 65 12.08 -10.65 27.92
CA SER A 65 13.51 -10.49 27.66
C SER A 65 14.13 -9.39 28.51
N PRO A 66 15.32 -9.61 29.09
CA PRO A 66 16.05 -8.54 29.76
C PRO A 66 16.53 -7.46 28.77
N ALA A 67 16.83 -7.85 27.52
CA ALA A 67 17.49 -6.99 26.53
C ALA A 67 16.56 -6.43 25.44
N HIS A 68 15.40 -7.04 25.19
CA HIS A 68 14.51 -6.69 24.08
C HIS A 68 13.12 -6.30 24.56
N THR A 69 12.39 -5.54 23.75
CA THR A 69 10.94 -5.39 23.85
C THR A 69 10.30 -6.43 22.92
N LEU A 70 9.37 -7.23 23.43
CA LEU A 70 8.51 -8.08 22.63
C LEU A 70 7.35 -7.23 22.09
N VAL A 71 7.16 -7.21 20.78
CA VAL A 71 5.96 -6.67 20.13
C VAL A 71 5.16 -7.84 19.61
N GLN A 72 3.89 -7.93 20.00
CA GLN A 72 2.97 -8.95 19.50
C GLN A 72 1.90 -8.28 18.66
N ILE A 73 1.79 -8.72 17.42
CA ILE A 73 0.85 -8.18 16.44
C ILE A 73 -0.11 -9.29 16.08
N VAL A 74 -1.41 -9.02 16.24
CA VAL A 74 -2.47 -9.88 15.74
C VAL A 74 -3.24 -9.08 14.71
N CYS A 75 -3.36 -9.61 13.50
CA CYS A 75 -4.05 -8.93 12.40
C CYS A 75 -4.58 -9.94 11.38
N GLN A 76 -5.29 -9.46 10.37
CA GLN A 76 -5.65 -10.28 9.21
C GLN A 76 -4.47 -10.32 8.23
N ASP A 77 -4.10 -11.54 7.83
CA ASP A 77 -3.08 -11.79 6.82
C ASP A 77 -3.47 -11.17 5.48
N HIS A 78 -2.49 -10.57 4.81
CA HIS A 78 -2.65 -9.94 3.52
C HIS A 78 -1.31 -9.89 2.78
N LYS A 79 -1.38 -9.84 1.45
CA LYS A 79 -0.21 -9.60 0.61
C LYS A 79 0.49 -8.33 1.10
N GLY A 80 1.81 -8.36 1.26
CA GLY A 80 2.57 -7.20 1.73
C GLY A 80 2.63 -6.99 3.25
N LEU A 81 1.95 -7.80 4.07
CA LEU A 81 1.91 -7.64 5.54
C LEU A 81 3.31 -7.45 6.18
N LEU A 82 4.27 -8.30 5.80
CA LEU A 82 5.65 -8.17 6.29
C LEU A 82 6.29 -6.84 5.89
N TYR A 83 6.07 -6.41 4.65
CA TYR A 83 6.60 -5.13 4.17
C TYR A 83 6.03 -3.97 4.98
N ASP A 84 4.72 -3.96 5.23
CA ASP A 84 4.04 -2.88 5.95
C ASP A 84 4.54 -2.78 7.42
N ILE A 85 4.78 -3.93 8.07
CA ILE A 85 5.38 -3.98 9.42
C ILE A 85 6.84 -3.50 9.40
N MET A 86 7.66 -4.07 8.51
CA MET A 86 9.09 -3.81 8.46
C MET A 86 9.39 -2.36 8.09
N ARG A 87 8.64 -1.78 7.15
CA ARG A 87 8.72 -0.37 6.77
C ARG A 87 8.49 0.52 7.99
N THR A 88 7.41 0.26 8.72
CA THR A 88 7.04 1.03 9.91
C THR A 88 8.12 0.98 10.99
N LEU A 89 8.67 -0.22 11.27
CA LEU A 89 9.73 -0.39 12.26
C LEU A 89 11.02 0.33 11.81
N LYS A 90 11.36 0.25 10.53
CA LYS A 90 12.52 0.94 9.97
C LYS A 90 12.38 2.46 10.05
N ASP A 91 11.21 3.01 9.74
CA ASP A 91 10.97 4.46 9.83
C ASP A 91 11.11 5.00 11.27
N TYR A 92 10.85 4.15 12.28
CA TYR A 92 11.06 4.45 13.70
C TYR A 92 12.48 4.10 14.20
N ASN A 93 13.39 3.72 13.30
CA ASN A 93 14.76 3.31 13.61
C ASN A 93 14.83 2.16 14.65
N ILE A 94 13.91 1.21 14.52
CA ILE A 94 13.80 0.02 15.35
C ILE A 94 14.52 -1.14 14.69
N GLN A 95 15.34 -1.85 15.46
CA GLN A 95 16.03 -3.06 15.03
C GLN A 95 15.26 -4.29 15.50
N ILE A 96 15.16 -5.29 14.62
CA ILE A 96 14.53 -6.58 14.92
C ILE A 96 15.63 -7.61 15.13
N SER A 97 15.66 -8.21 16.30
CA SER A 97 16.64 -9.24 16.64
C SER A 97 16.11 -10.65 16.33
N TYR A 98 14.81 -10.87 16.51
CA TYR A 98 14.15 -12.14 16.23
C TYR A 98 12.68 -11.91 15.88
N GLY A 99 12.13 -12.72 14.98
CA GLY A 99 10.74 -12.65 14.57
C GLY A 99 10.13 -14.03 14.38
N ARG A 100 8.88 -14.18 14.79
CA ARG A 100 8.11 -15.42 14.73
C ARG A 100 6.76 -15.12 14.08
N PHE A 101 6.39 -15.86 13.03
CA PHE A 101 5.18 -15.62 12.26
C PHE A 101 4.28 -16.87 12.27
N TYR A 102 3.02 -16.69 12.67
CA TYR A 102 2.02 -17.74 12.71
C TYR A 102 0.80 -17.37 11.89
N LEU A 103 0.53 -18.16 10.85
CA LEU A 103 -0.74 -18.11 10.15
C LEU A 103 -1.70 -19.12 10.77
N LYS A 104 -2.83 -18.63 11.28
CA LYS A 104 -3.95 -19.44 11.77
C LYS A 104 -5.02 -19.58 10.69
N GLN A 105 -5.96 -20.51 10.91
CA GLN A 105 -7.13 -20.64 10.06
C GLN A 105 -7.90 -19.32 9.96
N GLY A 106 -8.52 -19.08 8.80
CA GLY A 106 -9.32 -17.86 8.57
C GLY A 106 -8.50 -16.59 8.35
N ARG A 107 -7.28 -16.69 7.81
CA ARG A 107 -6.36 -15.56 7.54
C ARG A 107 -6.02 -14.73 8.79
N LYS A 108 -6.09 -15.32 9.99
CA LYS A 108 -5.62 -14.64 11.20
C LYS A 108 -4.10 -14.84 11.32
N CYS A 109 -3.35 -13.76 11.41
CA CYS A 109 -1.91 -13.78 11.61
C CYS A 109 -1.56 -13.36 13.03
N GLU A 110 -0.61 -14.06 13.64
CA GLU A 110 0.01 -13.69 14.92
C GLU A 110 1.52 -13.60 14.71
N ILE A 111 2.09 -12.47 15.11
CA ILE A 111 3.48 -12.12 14.86
C ILE A 111 4.11 -11.67 16.16
N ASP A 112 5.19 -12.32 16.56
CA ASP A 112 6.00 -11.94 17.72
C ASP A 112 7.35 -11.40 17.22
N LEU A 113 7.69 -10.16 17.56
CA LEU A 113 8.96 -9.53 17.20
C LEU A 113 9.71 -9.11 18.47
N PHE A 114 10.96 -9.54 18.60
CA PHE A 114 11.87 -9.03 19.61
C PHE A 114 12.66 -7.88 19.01
N ILE A 115 12.42 -6.68 19.54
CA ILE A 115 12.95 -5.45 18.99
C ILE A 115 13.82 -4.69 20.00
N THR A 116 14.68 -3.84 19.46
CA THR A 116 15.49 -2.87 20.19
C THR A 116 15.49 -1.52 19.47
N GLN A 117 15.80 -0.47 20.20
CA GLN A 117 16.10 0.83 19.62
C GLN A 117 17.47 0.79 18.92
N ALA A 118 17.81 1.82 18.15
CA ALA A 118 19.09 1.91 17.46
C ALA A 118 20.32 1.91 18.40
N ASP A 119 20.14 2.24 19.68
CA ASP A 119 21.20 2.13 20.69
C ASP A 119 21.34 0.71 21.29
N GLY A 120 20.57 -0.26 20.77
CA GLY A 120 20.56 -1.65 21.21
C GLY A 120 19.76 -1.90 22.49
N LYS A 121 19.09 -0.89 23.06
CA LYS A 121 18.29 -1.06 24.28
C LYS A 121 16.83 -1.33 23.95
N LYS A 122 16.14 -2.03 24.85
CA LYS A 122 14.67 -2.18 24.79
C LYS A 122 13.96 -0.83 24.95
N ILE A 123 12.74 -0.73 24.45
CA ILE A 123 11.90 0.46 24.55
C ILE A 123 11.28 0.48 25.96
N ILE A 124 11.80 1.34 26.84
CA ILE A 124 11.26 1.51 28.20
C ILE A 124 10.20 2.60 28.27
N ASP A 125 10.35 3.66 27.46
CA ASP A 125 9.45 4.80 27.48
C ASP A 125 8.03 4.42 27.00
N PRO A 126 7.00 4.50 27.86
CA PRO A 126 5.62 4.20 27.49
C PRO A 126 5.06 5.13 26.41
N SER A 127 5.62 6.33 26.23
CA SER A 127 5.22 7.25 25.16
C SER A 127 5.65 6.72 23.79
N MET A 128 6.91 6.27 23.68
CA MET A 128 7.45 5.65 22.48
C MET A 128 6.77 4.32 22.15
N GLN A 129 6.47 3.50 23.16
CA GLN A 129 5.71 2.26 22.95
C GLN A 129 4.32 2.53 22.36
N ARG A 130 3.60 3.51 22.92
CA ARG A 130 2.28 3.90 22.39
C ARG A 130 2.37 4.47 20.98
N ALA A 131 3.33 5.36 20.72
CA ALA A 131 3.52 5.94 19.39
C ALA A 131 3.78 4.86 18.33
N LEU A 132 4.69 3.91 18.60
CA LEU A 132 4.99 2.82 17.68
C LEU A 132 3.81 1.84 17.54
N SER A 133 3.11 1.51 18.63
CA SER A 133 1.92 0.66 18.59
C SER A 133 0.81 1.29 17.76
N SER A 134 0.49 2.58 17.99
CA SER A 134 -0.51 3.32 17.21
C SER A 134 -0.13 3.42 15.74
N ARG A 135 1.15 3.62 15.43
CA ARG A 135 1.61 3.64 14.04
C ARG A 135 1.41 2.30 13.36
N LEU A 136 1.87 1.20 13.97
CA LEU A 136 1.68 -0.15 13.45
C LEU A 136 0.19 -0.47 13.25
N GLN A 137 -0.68 -0.09 14.20
CA GLN A 137 -2.12 -0.29 14.07
C GLN A 137 -2.69 0.45 12.86
N MET A 138 -2.35 1.73 12.67
CA MET A 138 -2.81 2.53 11.55
C MET A 138 -2.37 1.94 10.19
N GLU A 139 -1.11 1.57 10.06
CA GLU A 139 -0.55 1.00 8.82
C GLU A 139 -1.13 -0.37 8.48
N LEU A 140 -1.50 -1.17 9.49
CA LEU A 140 -2.09 -2.50 9.29
C LEU A 140 -3.61 -2.50 9.12
N LEU A 141 -4.30 -1.45 9.60
CA LEU A 141 -5.72 -1.25 9.36
C LEU A 141 -5.98 -0.79 7.92
N GLN A 142 -5.12 0.05 7.35
CA GLN A 142 -5.31 0.51 5.98
C GLN A 142 -3.97 0.63 5.24
N PRO A 143 -3.36 -0.50 4.83
CA PRO A 143 -2.04 -0.50 4.19
C PRO A 143 -2.00 0.27 2.87
N LEU A 144 -3.13 0.32 2.17
CA LEU A 144 -3.34 1.00 0.90
C LEU A 144 -4.69 1.71 0.97
N ARG A 145 -4.84 2.83 0.26
CA ARG A 145 -6.15 3.49 0.07
C ARG A 145 -6.59 3.34 -1.37
N VAL A 146 -7.79 2.85 -1.60
CA VAL A 146 -8.37 2.65 -2.93
C VAL A 146 -9.68 3.42 -3.00
N ALA A 147 -9.85 4.22 -4.03
CA ALA A 147 -11.07 4.98 -4.27
C ALA A 147 -11.35 5.08 -5.77
N VAL A 148 -12.64 5.08 -6.14
CA VAL A 148 -13.06 5.35 -7.51
C VAL A 148 -13.83 6.67 -7.52
N VAL A 149 -13.32 7.65 -8.25
CA VAL A 149 -13.84 9.02 -8.29
C VAL A 149 -14.29 9.41 -9.70
N SER A 150 -15.16 10.43 -9.80
CA SER A 150 -15.47 11.06 -11.09
C SER A 150 -14.42 12.12 -11.42
N ARG A 151 -13.94 12.12 -12.67
CA ARG A 151 -13.14 13.19 -13.26
C ARG A 151 -13.90 13.79 -14.45
N GLY A 152 -14.88 14.63 -14.15
CA GLY A 152 -15.83 15.11 -15.17
C GLY A 152 -16.73 13.95 -15.65
N PRO A 153 -16.83 13.67 -16.96
CA PRO A 153 -17.58 12.52 -17.47
C PRO A 153 -16.87 11.19 -17.23
N ASP A 154 -15.55 11.21 -16.98
CA ASP A 154 -14.73 10.01 -16.90
C ASP A 154 -14.67 9.45 -15.47
N THR A 155 -14.37 8.16 -15.36
CA THR A 155 -14.11 7.49 -14.09
C THR A 155 -12.62 7.29 -13.88
N GLU A 156 -12.12 7.71 -12.72
CA GLU A 156 -10.71 7.61 -12.34
C GLU A 156 -10.58 6.73 -11.09
N LEU A 157 -9.75 5.68 -11.18
CA LEU A 157 -9.32 4.88 -10.04
C LEU A 157 -8.09 5.53 -9.40
N LEU A 158 -8.15 5.71 -8.09
CA LEU A 158 -7.06 6.20 -7.27
C LEU A 158 -6.61 5.09 -6.33
N VAL A 159 -5.31 4.76 -6.36
CA VAL A 159 -4.68 3.92 -5.34
C VAL A 159 -3.53 4.71 -4.72
N ALA A 160 -3.61 4.96 -3.41
CA ALA A 160 -2.55 5.64 -2.67
C ALA A 160 -1.80 4.61 -1.81
N ASN A 161 -0.50 4.51 -2.05
CA ASN A 161 0.43 3.66 -1.33
C ASN A 161 1.34 4.53 -0.43
N PRO A 162 1.41 4.29 0.89
CA PRO A 162 2.34 5.00 1.74
C PRO A 162 3.78 4.62 1.39
N VAL A 163 4.64 5.63 1.24
CA VAL A 163 6.05 5.45 0.86
C VAL A 163 6.90 5.41 2.13
N GLU A 164 7.91 4.54 2.14
CA GLU A 164 8.95 4.53 3.17
C GLU A 164 9.74 5.85 3.17
N LEU A 165 10.34 6.26 4.30
CA LEU A 165 11.26 7.41 4.34
C LEU A 165 12.43 7.31 3.34
N SER A 166 12.78 6.09 2.90
CA SER A 166 13.78 5.86 1.85
C SER A 166 13.24 6.02 0.42
N SER A 167 12.05 6.59 0.28
CA SER A 167 11.39 6.83 -1.01
C SER A 167 11.11 5.53 -1.78
N LYS A 168 10.85 4.42 -1.08
CA LYS A 168 10.49 3.14 -1.71
C LYS A 168 9.02 2.83 -1.47
N GLY A 169 8.31 2.54 -2.57
CA GLY A 169 6.92 2.10 -2.56
C GLY A 169 6.79 0.62 -2.27
N ARG A 170 5.56 0.20 -1.95
CA ARG A 170 5.19 -1.19 -1.77
C ARG A 170 5.37 -1.93 -3.10
N PRO A 171 6.02 -3.11 -3.11
CA PRO A 171 6.23 -3.86 -4.35
C PRO A 171 4.91 -4.26 -5.02
N LEU A 172 4.92 -4.34 -6.35
CA LEU A 172 3.87 -4.92 -7.19
C LEU A 172 2.50 -4.19 -7.19
N VAL A 173 2.39 -3.01 -6.57
CA VAL A 173 1.11 -2.28 -6.52
C VAL A 173 0.56 -2.01 -7.93
N PHE A 174 1.38 -1.47 -8.84
CA PHE A 174 0.92 -1.21 -10.21
C PHE A 174 0.50 -2.49 -10.95
N HIS A 175 1.30 -3.54 -10.84
CA HIS A 175 1.01 -4.84 -11.43
C HIS A 175 -0.36 -5.34 -10.96
N ASP A 176 -0.61 -5.32 -9.66
CA ASP A 176 -1.87 -5.77 -9.09
C ASP A 176 -3.04 -4.88 -9.53
N ILE A 177 -2.87 -3.56 -9.65
CA ILE A 177 -3.90 -2.69 -10.21
C ILE A 177 -4.26 -3.12 -11.64
N THR A 178 -3.25 -3.29 -12.50
CA THR A 178 -3.49 -3.69 -13.90
C THR A 178 -4.13 -5.06 -14.01
N LEU A 179 -3.72 -6.01 -13.18
CA LEU A 179 -4.28 -7.37 -13.15
C LEU A 179 -5.74 -7.36 -12.68
N ALA A 180 -6.07 -6.59 -11.64
CA ALA A 180 -7.45 -6.47 -11.15
C ALA A 180 -8.37 -5.89 -12.23
N LEU A 181 -7.94 -4.83 -12.90
CA LEU A 181 -8.71 -4.20 -13.97
C LEU A 181 -8.92 -5.16 -15.14
N ASN A 182 -7.90 -5.92 -15.52
CA ASN A 182 -8.03 -6.98 -16.53
C ASN A 182 -9.05 -8.05 -16.13
N MET A 183 -9.00 -8.55 -14.88
CA MET A 183 -9.96 -9.55 -14.37
C MET A 183 -11.40 -9.02 -14.31
N LEU A 184 -11.57 -7.70 -14.16
CA LEU A 184 -12.86 -7.02 -14.15
C LEU A 184 -13.36 -6.65 -15.56
N ASN A 185 -12.58 -6.96 -16.61
CA ASN A 185 -12.80 -6.51 -17.98
C ASN A 185 -12.93 -4.98 -18.11
N THR A 186 -12.15 -4.24 -17.31
CA THR A 186 -12.11 -2.78 -17.33
C THR A 186 -10.85 -2.31 -18.05
N CYS A 187 -11.03 -1.52 -19.10
CA CYS A 187 -9.91 -1.01 -19.90
C CYS A 187 -9.25 0.21 -19.23
N ILE A 188 -7.93 0.29 -19.37
CA ILE A 188 -7.12 1.42 -18.90
C ILE A 188 -6.95 2.37 -20.09
N PHE A 189 -7.45 3.60 -19.96
CA PHE A 189 -7.23 4.65 -20.95
C PHE A 189 -5.88 5.36 -20.72
N LEU A 190 -5.61 5.69 -19.45
CA LEU A 190 -4.38 6.38 -19.05
C LEU A 190 -4.00 5.94 -17.62
N ALA A 191 -2.72 5.76 -17.35
CA ALA A 191 -2.21 5.53 -16.01
C ALA A 191 -1.07 6.51 -15.70
N GLU A 192 -1.21 7.24 -14.61
CA GLU A 192 -0.21 8.18 -14.09
C GLU A 192 0.22 7.70 -12.69
N ILE A 193 1.53 7.76 -12.41
CA ILE A 193 2.09 7.45 -11.10
C ILE A 193 2.81 8.69 -10.61
N GLY A 194 2.36 9.25 -9.49
CA GLY A 194 2.88 10.48 -8.91
C GLY A 194 3.24 10.33 -7.45
N ARG A 195 4.16 11.17 -6.98
CA ARG A 195 4.49 11.30 -5.55
C ARG A 195 3.85 12.54 -4.98
N HIS A 196 3.15 12.37 -3.86
CA HIS A 196 2.45 13.43 -3.17
C HIS A 196 2.74 13.38 -1.68
N VAL A 197 2.98 14.55 -1.09
CA VAL A 197 3.08 14.69 0.37
C VAL A 197 1.73 15.17 0.88
N ILE A 198 1.16 14.41 1.81
CA ILE A 198 -0.12 14.73 2.45
C ILE A 198 0.09 14.63 3.95
N GLY A 199 0.00 15.79 4.62
CA GLY A 199 0.43 15.91 6.02
C GLY A 199 1.95 15.73 6.12
N ASP A 200 2.38 14.80 6.97
CA ASP A 200 3.76 14.40 7.21
C ASP A 200 4.17 13.13 6.45
N GLN A 201 3.28 12.57 5.63
CA GLN A 201 3.47 11.30 4.93
C GLN A 201 3.61 11.49 3.42
N GLU A 202 4.63 10.85 2.82
CA GLU A 202 4.77 10.71 1.37
C GLU A 202 3.93 9.51 0.87
N TRP A 203 3.25 9.72 -0.25
CA TRP A 203 2.38 8.76 -0.92
C TRP A 203 2.77 8.62 -2.38
N GLU A 204 2.82 7.38 -2.86
CA GLU A 204 2.86 7.05 -4.26
C GLU A 204 1.43 6.79 -4.70
N VAL A 205 0.91 7.68 -5.54
CA VAL A 205 -0.48 7.67 -5.98
C VAL A 205 -0.53 7.22 -7.44
N TYR A 206 -1.28 6.15 -7.65
CA TYR A 206 -1.61 5.59 -8.95
C TYR A 206 -2.97 6.14 -9.36
N ARG A 207 -2.99 6.92 -10.44
CA ARG A 207 -4.20 7.50 -11.02
C ARG A 207 -4.47 6.83 -12.34
N VAL A 208 -5.55 6.07 -12.43
CA VAL A 208 -5.87 5.27 -13.60
C VAL A 208 -7.20 5.73 -14.15
N LEU A 209 -7.17 6.39 -15.31
CA LEU A 209 -8.36 6.76 -16.06
C LEU A 209 -8.90 5.52 -16.76
N LEU A 210 -10.17 5.19 -16.49
CA LEU A 210 -10.82 3.99 -16.98
C LEU A 210 -11.63 4.32 -18.23
N ASP A 211 -11.52 3.46 -19.25
CA ASP A 211 -12.35 3.57 -20.45
C ASP A 211 -13.71 2.89 -20.19
N GLU A 212 -14.74 3.71 -20.02
CA GLU A 212 -16.14 3.25 -20.00
C GLU A 212 -16.63 3.06 -21.43
N GLY A 213 -16.16 2.00 -22.10
CA GLY A 213 -16.62 1.66 -23.45
C GLY A 213 -18.15 1.55 -23.54
N ALA A 214 -18.70 1.59 -24.77
CA ALA A 214 -20.15 1.67 -25.05
C ALA A 214 -21.01 0.48 -24.53
N SER A 215 -20.40 -0.56 -23.97
CA SER A 215 -21.11 -1.76 -23.52
C SER A 215 -20.60 -2.24 -22.15
N LEU A 216 -21.43 -1.98 -21.13
CA LEU A 216 -21.34 -2.45 -19.73
C LEU A 216 -20.31 -1.71 -18.85
N SER A 217 -20.73 -0.57 -18.30
CA SER A 217 -20.02 0.10 -17.20
C SER A 217 -20.00 -0.80 -15.96
N THR A 218 -18.83 -1.33 -15.59
CA THR A 218 -18.64 -2.06 -14.34
C THR A 218 -18.95 -1.12 -13.18
N PRO A 219 -19.83 -1.49 -12.23
CA PRO A 219 -20.16 -0.60 -11.12
C PRO A 219 -18.91 -0.17 -10.35
N ARG A 220 -18.76 1.13 -10.07
CA ARG A 220 -17.58 1.70 -9.38
C ARG A 220 -17.19 0.94 -8.12
N ARG A 221 -18.19 0.54 -7.32
CA ARG A 221 -17.98 -0.27 -6.10
C ARG A 221 -17.35 -1.63 -6.39
N LYS A 222 -17.70 -2.28 -7.51
CA LYS A 222 -17.12 -3.56 -7.92
C LYS A 222 -15.65 -3.38 -8.34
N ILE A 223 -15.32 -2.25 -8.98
CA ILE A 223 -13.93 -1.91 -9.33
C ILE A 223 -13.11 -1.68 -8.06
N GLU A 224 -13.58 -0.81 -7.17
CA GLU A 224 -12.93 -0.52 -5.89
C GLU A 224 -12.70 -1.80 -5.07
N GLU A 225 -13.73 -2.63 -4.92
CA GLU A 225 -13.65 -3.90 -4.17
C GLU A 225 -12.73 -4.93 -4.83
N GLY A 226 -12.76 -5.05 -6.15
CA GLY A 226 -11.90 -5.99 -6.89
C GLY A 226 -10.43 -5.60 -6.81
N VAL A 227 -10.12 -4.33 -7.07
CA VAL A 227 -8.75 -3.80 -6.95
C VAL A 227 -8.25 -3.94 -5.52
N TRP A 228 -9.08 -3.60 -4.52
CA TRP A 228 -8.73 -3.77 -3.11
C TRP A 228 -8.42 -5.23 -2.75
N LYS A 229 -9.26 -6.18 -3.16
CA LYS A 229 -9.05 -7.60 -2.86
C LYS A 229 -7.76 -8.14 -3.45
N LEU A 230 -7.45 -7.78 -4.70
CA LEU A 230 -6.23 -8.26 -5.34
C LEU A 230 -4.97 -7.67 -4.70
N LEU A 231 -4.98 -6.36 -4.40
CA LEU A 231 -3.88 -5.69 -3.68
C LEU A 231 -3.61 -6.30 -2.30
N MET A 232 -4.66 -6.78 -1.63
CA MET A 232 -4.58 -7.44 -0.33
C MET A 232 -4.34 -8.96 -0.42
N GLY A 233 -4.36 -9.55 -1.62
CA GLY A 233 -4.25 -11.00 -1.79
C GLY A 233 -5.44 -11.79 -1.23
N TRP A 234 -6.64 -11.20 -1.25
CA TRP A 234 -7.87 -11.78 -0.68
C TRP A 234 -8.80 -12.41 -1.71
N GLU A 235 -8.37 -12.53 -2.96
CA GLU A 235 -9.04 -13.32 -3.99
C GLU A 235 -9.37 -14.73 -3.44
N GLN A 236 -10.54 -15.26 -3.81
CA GLN A 236 -10.85 -16.67 -3.60
C GLN A 236 -10.14 -17.44 -4.71
N ILE A 237 -9.21 -18.32 -4.33
CA ILE A 237 -8.74 -19.40 -5.21
C ILE A 237 -9.85 -20.44 -5.30
#